data_AF-A0A9D5WDI0-F1
#
_entry.id   AF-A0A9D5WDI0-F1
#
_cell.length_a   1.000
_cell.length_b   1.000
_cell.length_c   1.000
_cell.angle_alpha   90.00
_cell.angle_beta   90.00
_cell.angle_gamma   90.00
#
_symmetry.space_group_name_H-M   'P 1'
#
loop_
_entity.id
_entity.type
_entity.pdbx_description
1 polymer ?
#
loop_
_entity_poly.entity_id
_entity_poly.type
_entity_poly.pdbx_seq_one_letter_code
_entity_poly.pdbx_strand_id
1 'polypeptide(L)'
;MDQILLRLKDTFDPSTIGSLSGPTSLYGGFILGSLLGIILQKGRLCKYDVVSGMFRLQDFTFWRIGTPLLMIGMIVVFLFKDLGIIQLHVPATVVFAQLFGGVIFGAGLAIAGYCPAIAAGALGEGHLDALAAMVGIVFGSIVYAEVFDGSKLYHIISYINLGNVTFPDIFLVFNHWFFVLGFAFMCTAFLVGISMYDEFLRASFMIVGKVSGKLKRK
;
A
#
# COMPACT_ATOMS: atom_id res chain seq x y z
N MET A 1 -28.89 13.61 7.45
CA MET A 1 -28.87 12.16 7.72
C MET A 1 -29.40 11.37 6.53
N ASP A 2 -30.48 11.81 5.88
CA ASP A 2 -31.05 11.12 4.70
C ASP A 2 -30.15 11.14 3.44
N GLN A 3 -29.40 12.22 3.20
CA GLN A 3 -28.37 12.25 2.15
C GLN A 3 -27.25 11.21 2.41
N ILE A 4 -26.79 11.07 3.66
CA ILE A 4 -25.75 10.10 4.02
C ILE A 4 -26.25 8.65 3.87
N LEU A 5 -27.51 8.36 4.23
CA LEU A 5 -28.11 7.03 4.04
C LEU A 5 -28.40 6.70 2.56
N LEU A 6 -28.81 7.67 1.75
CA LEU A 6 -28.94 7.50 0.29
C LEU A 6 -27.56 7.27 -0.36
N ARG A 7 -26.51 7.95 0.12
CA ARG A 7 -25.13 7.77 -0.39
C ARG A 7 -24.46 6.49 0.08
N LEU A 8 -24.78 5.98 1.26
CA LEU A 8 -24.39 4.63 1.68
C LEU A 8 -24.98 3.56 0.76
N LYS A 9 -26.22 3.78 0.27
CA LYS A 9 -26.89 2.91 -0.69
C LYS A 9 -26.30 3.01 -2.11
N ASP A 10 -25.73 4.16 -2.49
CA ASP A 10 -25.07 4.36 -3.79
C ASP A 10 -23.58 3.97 -3.77
N THR A 11 -22.88 4.12 -2.64
CA THR A 11 -21.48 3.69 -2.47
C THR A 11 -21.37 2.17 -2.44
N PHE A 12 -22.37 1.50 -1.86
CA PHE A 12 -22.60 0.08 -2.03
C PHE A 12 -23.60 -0.13 -3.18
N ASP A 13 -23.19 0.22 -4.39
CA ASP A 13 -23.99 0.02 -5.60
C ASP A 13 -24.50 -1.44 -5.66
N PRO A 14 -25.80 -1.70 -5.92
CA PRO A 14 -26.36 -3.04 -5.98
C PRO A 14 -25.64 -3.97 -6.98
N SER A 15 -24.90 -3.42 -7.94
CA SER A 15 -24.02 -4.17 -8.85
C SER A 15 -22.71 -4.66 -8.20
N THR A 16 -22.13 -3.86 -7.30
CA THR A 16 -20.94 -4.25 -6.49
C THR A 16 -21.36 -5.17 -5.35
N ILE A 17 -22.50 -4.91 -4.70
CA ILE A 17 -23.13 -5.85 -3.77
C ILE A 17 -23.48 -7.14 -4.51
N GLY A 18 -23.99 -7.10 -5.75
CA GLY A 18 -24.27 -8.28 -6.58
C GLY A 18 -23.03 -9.16 -6.85
N SER A 19 -21.86 -8.53 -7.02
CA SER A 19 -20.58 -9.23 -7.15
C SER A 19 -19.99 -9.71 -5.81
N LEU A 20 -20.29 -9.02 -4.70
CA LEU A 20 -19.89 -9.40 -3.33
C LEU A 20 -20.86 -10.39 -2.64
N SER A 21 -22.10 -10.49 -3.13
CA SER A 21 -23.19 -11.31 -2.57
C SER A 21 -23.18 -12.74 -3.09
N GLY A 22 -22.30 -13.05 -4.03
CA GLY A 22 -21.87 -14.42 -4.23
C GLY A 22 -21.22 -14.93 -2.92
N PRO A 23 -21.67 -16.05 -2.33
CA PRO A 23 -21.02 -16.61 -1.15
C PRO A 23 -19.51 -16.74 -1.37
N THR A 24 -19.11 -17.10 -2.59
CA THR A 24 -17.74 -17.31 -3.03
C THR A 24 -16.85 -16.06 -2.97
N SER A 25 -17.35 -14.85 -3.22
CA SER A 25 -16.53 -13.62 -3.22
C SER A 25 -16.29 -13.08 -1.81
N LEU A 26 -17.27 -13.20 -0.91
CA LEU A 26 -17.09 -12.84 0.50
C LEU A 26 -16.11 -13.80 1.20
N TYR A 27 -16.26 -15.12 0.98
CA TYR A 27 -15.30 -16.10 1.47
C TYR A 27 -13.91 -15.87 0.84
N GLY A 28 -13.84 -15.53 -0.45
CA GLY A 28 -12.58 -15.20 -1.13
C GLY A 28 -11.86 -14.01 -0.49
N GLY A 29 -12.57 -12.90 -0.25
CA GLY A 29 -12.02 -11.72 0.42
C GLY A 29 -11.55 -12.01 1.85
N PHE A 30 -12.33 -12.79 2.61
CA PHE A 30 -11.96 -13.19 3.97
C PHE A 30 -10.70 -14.07 4.00
N ILE A 31 -10.60 -15.05 3.11
CA ILE A 31 -9.44 -15.94 3.00
C ILE A 31 -8.21 -15.13 2.57
N LEU A 32 -8.33 -14.28 1.55
CA LEU A 32 -7.21 -13.50 1.04
C LEU A 32 -6.72 -12.46 2.07
N GLY A 33 -7.65 -11.82 2.80
CA GLY A 33 -7.34 -10.91 3.89
C GLY A 33 -6.66 -11.62 5.08
N SER A 34 -7.15 -12.81 5.46
CA SER A 34 -6.53 -13.62 6.51
C SER A 34 -5.11 -14.06 6.13
N LEU A 35 -4.91 -14.51 4.89
CA LEU A 35 -3.59 -14.86 4.36
C LEU A 35 -2.64 -13.66 4.37
N LEU A 36 -3.11 -12.49 3.92
CA LEU A 36 -2.34 -11.25 3.97
C LEU A 36 -1.95 -10.91 5.41
N GLY A 37 -2.88 -11.01 6.37
CA GLY A 37 -2.62 -10.79 7.79
C GLY A 37 -1.53 -11.72 8.35
N ILE A 38 -1.60 -13.02 8.05
CA ILE A 38 -0.59 -14.01 8.47
C ILE A 38 0.79 -13.66 7.90
N ILE A 39 0.85 -13.22 6.63
CA ILE A 39 2.10 -12.81 5.98
C ILE A 39 2.68 -11.56 6.65
N LEU A 40 1.86 -10.55 6.95
CA LEU A 40 2.29 -9.31 7.61
C LEU A 40 2.80 -9.57 9.03
N GLN A 41 2.12 -10.44 9.77
CA GLN A 41 2.51 -10.86 11.11
C GLN A 41 3.86 -11.60 11.12
N LYS A 42 4.04 -12.56 10.20
CA LYS A 42 5.34 -13.23 10.01
C LYS A 42 6.44 -12.26 9.58
N GLY A 43 6.09 -11.24 8.82
CA GLY A 43 7.00 -10.18 8.38
C GLY A 43 7.39 -9.15 9.44
N ARG A 44 6.80 -9.19 10.65
CA ARG A 44 6.98 -8.18 11.70
C ARG A 44 6.68 -6.74 11.23
N LEU A 45 5.85 -6.60 10.21
CA LEU A 45 5.46 -5.31 9.63
C LEU A 45 4.44 -4.58 10.51
N CYS A 46 3.73 -5.32 11.39
CA CYS A 46 2.72 -4.81 12.31
C CYS A 46 3.26 -3.94 13.46
N LYS A 47 4.58 -3.75 13.55
CA LYS A 47 5.23 -2.94 14.59
C LYS A 47 5.44 -1.50 14.14
N TYR A 48 5.07 -0.55 15.00
CA TYR A 48 5.27 0.88 14.78
C TYR A 48 6.73 1.24 14.48
N ASP A 49 7.68 0.65 15.23
CA ASP A 49 9.11 0.95 15.07
C ASP A 49 9.63 0.62 13.66
N VAL A 50 9.09 -0.42 13.02
CA VAL A 50 9.53 -0.85 11.69
C VAL A 50 9.05 0.12 10.61
N VAL A 51 7.82 0.65 10.76
CA VAL A 51 7.24 1.59 9.80
C VAL A 51 7.83 2.99 9.99
N SER A 52 7.96 3.45 11.24
CA SER A 52 8.61 4.74 11.53
C SER A 52 10.12 4.71 11.21
N GLY A 53 10.78 3.56 11.43
CA GLY A 53 12.17 3.31 11.05
C GLY A 53 12.42 3.37 9.54
N MET A 54 11.42 3.04 8.71
CA MET A 54 11.49 3.23 7.25
C MET A 54 11.59 4.71 6.88
N PHE A 55 10.74 5.57 7.45
CA PHE A 55 10.78 7.02 7.18
C PHE A 55 12.06 7.67 7.69
N ARG A 56 12.66 7.08 8.74
CA ARG A 56 13.93 7.53 9.32
C ARG A 56 15.16 6.90 8.67
N LEU A 57 14.96 6.06 7.63
CA LEU A 57 16.00 5.31 6.91
C LEU A 57 16.91 4.45 7.82
N GLN A 58 16.39 4.03 8.98
CA GLN A 58 17.12 3.19 9.94
C GLN A 58 16.82 1.71 9.73
N ASP A 59 15.58 1.39 9.33
CA ASP A 59 15.11 0.02 9.15
C ASP A 59 14.63 -0.23 7.72
N PHE A 60 15.39 -1.02 6.96
CA PHE A 60 15.03 -1.42 5.59
C PHE A 60 14.15 -2.68 5.53
N THR A 61 13.65 -3.13 6.68
CA THR A 61 12.85 -4.37 6.78
C THR A 61 11.55 -4.24 5.98
N PHE A 62 10.91 -3.07 6.00
CA PHE A 62 9.70 -2.79 5.22
C PHE A 62 9.92 -3.01 3.72
N TRP A 63 10.99 -2.42 3.17
CA TRP A 63 11.33 -2.56 1.76
C TRP A 63 11.69 -4.00 1.38
N ARG A 64 12.38 -4.73 2.26
CA ARG A 64 12.80 -6.11 2.01
C ARG A 64 11.63 -7.08 1.88
N ILE A 65 10.54 -6.87 2.63
CA ILE A 65 9.37 -7.75 2.62
C ILE A 65 8.27 -7.20 1.70
N GLY A 66 8.11 -5.88 1.62
CA GLY A 66 7.13 -5.22 0.77
C GLY A 66 7.41 -5.37 -0.72
N THR A 67 8.68 -5.25 -1.15
CA THR A 67 9.06 -5.36 -2.57
C THR A 67 8.71 -6.72 -3.19
N PRO A 68 9.07 -7.88 -2.60
CA PRO A 68 8.69 -9.18 -3.17
C PRO A 68 7.16 -9.41 -3.12
N LEU A 69 6.45 -8.86 -2.13
CA LEU A 69 5.00 -8.95 -2.05
C LEU A 69 4.34 -8.17 -3.20
N LEU A 70 4.84 -6.96 -3.49
CA LEU A 70 4.39 -6.13 -4.61
C LEU A 70 4.65 -6.82 -5.96
N MET A 71 5.84 -7.43 -6.10
CA MET A 71 6.24 -8.20 -7.28
C MET A 71 5.29 -9.36 -7.58
N ILE A 72 5.05 -10.20 -6.57
CA ILE A 72 4.15 -11.34 -6.70
C ILE A 72 2.73 -10.85 -6.99
N GLY A 73 2.27 -9.80 -6.29
CA GLY A 73 0.96 -9.21 -6.51
C GLY A 73 0.76 -8.75 -7.95
N MET A 74 1.74 -8.06 -8.53
CA MET A 74 1.69 -7.63 -9.92
C MET A 74 1.62 -8.83 -10.88
N ILE A 75 2.47 -9.83 -10.72
CA ILE A 75 2.50 -11.02 -11.57
C ILE A 75 1.15 -11.76 -11.50
N VAL A 76 0.61 -11.97 -10.30
CA VAL A 76 -0.66 -12.66 -10.09
C VAL A 76 -1.82 -11.89 -10.74
N VAL A 77 -1.90 -10.57 -10.57
CA VAL A 77 -2.99 -9.75 -11.16
C VAL A 77 -2.93 -9.78 -12.69
N PHE A 78 -1.75 -9.63 -13.30
CA PHE A 78 -1.61 -9.68 -14.76
C PHE A 78 -1.87 -11.09 -15.31
N LEU A 79 -1.48 -12.15 -14.60
CA LEU A 79 -1.80 -13.52 -15.00
C LEU A 79 -3.32 -13.78 -15.02
N PHE A 80 -4.03 -13.28 -14.02
CA PHE A 80 -5.50 -13.40 -13.98
C PHE A 80 -6.20 -12.52 -15.02
N LYS A 81 -5.60 -11.38 -15.39
CA LYS A 81 -6.06 -10.55 -16.51
C LYS A 81 -5.94 -11.32 -17.84
N ASP A 82 -4.81 -11.98 -18.08
CA ASP A 82 -4.56 -12.74 -19.31
C ASP A 82 -5.45 -13.98 -19.44
N LEU A 83 -5.81 -14.60 -18.30
CA LEU A 83 -6.76 -15.71 -18.25
C LEU A 83 -8.22 -15.28 -18.45
N GLY A 84 -8.51 -13.98 -18.57
CA GLY A 84 -9.86 -13.45 -18.77
C GLY A 84 -10.79 -13.59 -17.56
N ILE A 85 -10.25 -13.95 -16.39
CA ILE A 85 -11.01 -14.18 -15.15
C ILE A 85 -11.36 -12.85 -14.48
N ILE A 86 -10.56 -11.80 -14.69
CA ILE A 86 -10.71 -10.50 -14.01
C ILE A 86 -10.75 -9.36 -15.03
N GLN A 87 -11.78 -8.51 -14.94
CA GLN A 87 -11.80 -7.22 -15.63
C GLN A 87 -11.09 -6.17 -14.76
N LEU A 88 -10.02 -5.58 -15.30
CA LEU A 88 -9.25 -4.57 -14.59
C LEU A 88 -10.03 -3.24 -14.61
N HIS A 89 -10.67 -2.89 -13.49
CA HIS A 89 -11.29 -1.58 -13.33
C HIS A 89 -10.23 -0.57 -12.94
N VAL A 90 -9.65 0.11 -13.93
CA VAL A 90 -8.64 1.14 -13.69
C VAL A 90 -9.36 2.43 -13.30
N PRO A 91 -9.10 3.00 -12.10
CA PRO A 91 -9.68 4.28 -11.73
C PRO A 91 -9.11 5.40 -12.62
N ALA A 92 -9.95 6.39 -12.93
CA ALA A 92 -9.55 7.51 -13.77
C ALA A 92 -8.38 8.29 -13.14
N THR A 93 -7.32 8.53 -13.94
CA THR A 93 -6.11 9.17 -13.46
C THR A 93 -6.29 10.69 -13.47
N VAL A 94 -6.67 11.24 -12.31
CA VAL A 94 -6.68 12.67 -12.06
C VAL A 94 -5.39 13.06 -11.34
N VAL A 95 -4.42 13.55 -12.10
CA VAL A 95 -3.03 13.76 -11.63
C VAL A 95 -2.98 14.68 -10.40
N PHE A 96 -3.80 15.72 -10.40
CA PHE A 96 -3.83 16.69 -9.30
C PHE A 96 -4.39 16.07 -8.01
N ALA A 97 -5.48 15.30 -8.10
CA ALA A 97 -6.04 14.58 -6.96
C ALA A 97 -5.05 13.57 -6.39
N GLN A 98 -4.39 12.80 -7.27
CA GLN A 98 -3.45 11.76 -6.88
C GLN A 98 -2.18 12.34 -6.24
N LEU A 99 -1.68 13.46 -6.75
CA LEU A 99 -0.49 14.11 -6.21
C LEU A 99 -0.76 14.70 -4.82
N PHE A 100 -1.81 15.51 -4.67
CA PHE A 100 -2.16 16.11 -3.39
C PHE A 100 -2.63 15.07 -2.37
N GLY A 101 -3.46 14.12 -2.80
CA GLY A 101 -3.89 13.00 -1.98
C GLY A 101 -2.71 12.14 -1.53
N GLY A 102 -1.77 11.84 -2.43
CA GLY A 102 -0.56 11.07 -2.11
C GLY A 102 0.36 11.77 -1.11
N VAL A 103 0.54 13.09 -1.22
CA VAL A 103 1.34 13.87 -0.26
C VAL A 103 0.69 13.91 1.12
N ILE A 104 -0.62 14.19 1.19
CA ILE A 104 -1.36 14.23 2.46
C ILE A 104 -1.41 12.85 3.10
N PHE A 105 -1.70 11.81 2.32
CA PHE A 105 -1.70 10.43 2.79
C PHE A 105 -0.31 10.00 3.27
N GLY A 106 0.75 10.32 2.52
CA GLY A 106 2.13 10.04 2.91
C GLY A 106 2.55 10.74 4.20
N ALA A 107 2.17 12.01 4.38
CA ALA A 107 2.41 12.74 5.63
C ALA A 107 1.65 12.08 6.80
N GLY A 108 0.39 11.66 6.58
CA GLY A 108 -0.39 10.91 7.55
C GLY A 108 0.26 9.59 7.96
N LEU A 109 0.77 8.82 6.99
CA LEU A 109 1.52 7.58 7.25
C LEU A 109 2.79 7.83 8.05
N ALA A 110 3.52 8.91 7.77
CA ALA A 110 4.75 9.25 8.48
C ALA A 110 4.50 9.62 9.95
N ILE A 111 3.36 10.26 10.25
CA ILE A 111 2.98 10.65 11.62
C ILE A 111 2.35 9.48 12.39
N ALA A 112 1.43 8.76 11.75
CA ALA A 112 0.70 7.66 12.39
C ALA A 112 1.53 6.38 12.52
N GLY A 113 2.55 6.20 11.67
CA GLY A 113 3.37 4.97 11.63
C GLY A 113 2.60 3.71 11.26
N TYR A 114 1.39 3.85 10.71
CA TYR A 114 0.54 2.75 10.29
C TYR A 114 -0.18 3.09 8.99
N CYS A 115 -0.16 2.15 8.04
CA CYS A 115 -1.00 2.19 6.84
C CYS A 115 -2.25 1.30 7.05
N PRO A 116 -3.30 1.39 6.21
CA PRO A 116 -4.57 0.71 6.49
C PRO A 116 -4.43 -0.81 6.67
N ALA A 117 -3.58 -1.46 5.87
CA ALA A 117 -3.33 -2.90 6.00
C ALA A 117 -2.54 -3.25 7.28
N ILE A 118 -1.53 -2.44 7.62
CA ILE A 118 -0.70 -2.68 8.81
C ILE A 118 -1.47 -2.36 10.08
N ALA A 119 -2.28 -1.31 10.10
CA ALA A 119 -3.18 -0.98 11.20
C ALA A 119 -4.12 -2.15 11.49
N ALA A 120 -4.66 -2.81 10.44
CA ALA A 120 -5.55 -3.97 10.61
C ALA A 120 -4.81 -5.16 11.21
N GLY A 121 -3.60 -5.44 10.72
CA GLY A 121 -2.74 -6.49 11.27
C GLY A 121 -2.32 -6.23 12.72
N ALA A 122 -1.91 -5.00 13.04
CA ALA A 122 -1.47 -4.58 14.37
C ALA A 122 -2.61 -4.61 15.40
N LEU A 123 -3.82 -4.24 14.99
CA LEU A 123 -5.02 -4.42 15.81
C LEU A 123 -5.28 -5.91 16.12
N GLY A 124 -5.07 -6.79 15.14
CA GLY A 124 -5.16 -8.23 15.34
C GLY A 124 -4.13 -8.79 16.33
N GLU A 125 -2.99 -8.13 16.50
CA GLU A 125 -1.97 -8.46 17.50
C GLU A 125 -2.28 -7.90 18.91
N GLY A 126 -3.30 -7.03 19.03
CA GLY A 126 -3.68 -6.40 20.29
C GLY A 126 -2.99 -5.06 20.58
N HIS A 127 -2.35 -4.43 19.58
CA HIS A 127 -1.78 -3.09 19.74
C HIS A 127 -2.88 -2.02 19.75
N LEU A 128 -3.14 -1.42 20.91
CA LEU A 128 -4.16 -0.38 21.06
C LEU A 128 -3.83 0.91 20.28
N ASP A 129 -2.56 1.19 20.02
CA ASP A 129 -2.13 2.36 19.24
C ASP A 129 -2.68 2.33 17.80
N ALA A 130 -2.86 1.12 17.24
CA ALA A 130 -3.44 0.95 15.91
C ALA A 130 -4.94 1.29 15.87
N LEU A 131 -5.63 1.31 17.01
CA LEU A 131 -7.04 1.70 17.08
C LEU A 131 -7.22 3.19 16.79
N ALA A 132 -6.33 4.02 17.33
CA ALA A 132 -6.33 5.45 17.06
C ALA A 132 -6.08 5.72 15.56
N ALA A 133 -5.15 4.99 14.95
CA ALA A 133 -4.90 5.08 13.51
C ALA A 133 -6.13 4.66 12.68
N MET A 134 -6.82 3.59 13.06
CA MET A 134 -8.04 3.16 12.36
C MET A 134 -9.18 4.17 12.45
N VAL A 135 -9.43 4.72 13.64
CA VAL A 135 -10.45 5.76 13.82
C VAL A 135 -10.09 6.98 12.98
N GLY A 136 -8.81 7.36 12.92
CA GLY A 136 -8.32 8.43 12.05
C GLY A 136 -8.55 8.16 10.56
N ILE A 137 -8.32 6.93 10.08
CA ILE A 137 -8.57 6.53 8.69
C ILE A 137 -10.05 6.64 8.36
N VAL A 138 -10.93 6.14 9.23
CA VAL A 138 -12.39 6.18 9.04
C VAL A 138 -12.91 7.61 9.09
N PHE A 139 -12.47 8.40 10.07
CA PHE A 139 -12.89 9.80 10.17
C PHE A 139 -12.38 10.63 8.99
N GLY A 140 -11.12 10.43 8.60
CA GLY A 140 -10.51 11.09 7.45
C GLY A 140 -11.22 10.75 6.13
N SER A 141 -11.64 9.50 5.93
CA SER A 141 -12.38 9.10 4.72
C SER A 141 -13.79 9.70 4.67
N ILE A 142 -14.48 9.80 5.81
CA ILE A 142 -15.79 10.46 5.90
C ILE A 142 -15.67 11.96 5.59
N VAL A 143 -14.72 12.65 6.22
CA VAL A 143 -14.48 14.08 5.97
C VAL A 143 -14.10 14.31 4.51
N TYR A 144 -13.25 13.46 3.94
CA TYR A 144 -12.90 13.53 2.53
C TYR A 144 -14.14 13.34 1.63
N ALA A 145 -15.00 12.38 1.93
CA ALA A 145 -16.23 12.16 1.17
C ALA A 145 -17.15 13.39 1.20
N GLU A 146 -17.35 14.02 2.36
CA GLU A 146 -18.23 15.19 2.48
C GLU A 146 -17.66 16.45 1.81
N VAL A 147 -16.35 16.71 1.98
CA VAL A 147 -15.70 17.92 1.43
C VAL A 147 -15.67 17.91 -0.10
N PHE A 148 -15.48 16.74 -0.72
CA PHE A 148 -15.34 16.61 -2.17
C PHE A 148 -16.67 16.38 -2.91
N ASP A 149 -17.74 15.95 -2.23
CA ASP A 149 -19.08 15.76 -2.84
C ASP A 149 -19.83 17.10 -3.05
N GLY A 150 -19.54 18.14 -2.25
CA GLY A 150 -20.31 19.39 -2.23
C GLY A 150 -19.67 20.63 -2.87
N SER A 151 -18.43 20.56 -3.37
CA SER A 151 -17.63 21.76 -3.67
C SER A 151 -17.28 21.95 -5.16
N LYS A 152 -17.16 23.22 -5.59
CA LYS A 152 -16.57 23.63 -6.89
C LYS A 152 -15.14 23.11 -7.11
N LEU A 153 -14.53 22.51 -6.09
CA LEU A 153 -13.21 21.87 -6.13
C LEU A 153 -13.19 20.68 -7.07
N TYR A 154 -14.27 19.90 -7.22
CA TYR A 154 -14.36 18.83 -8.22
C TYR A 154 -14.02 19.35 -9.63
N HIS A 155 -14.56 20.52 -9.99
CA HIS A 155 -14.33 21.18 -11.28
C HIS A 155 -12.90 21.73 -11.46
N ILE A 156 -12.21 22.07 -10.36
CA ILE A 156 -10.82 22.58 -10.40
C ILE A 156 -9.83 21.41 -10.50
N ILE A 157 -10.14 20.28 -9.84
CA ILE A 157 -9.27 19.10 -9.83
C ILE A 157 -9.42 18.31 -11.13
N SER A 158 -10.58 18.37 -11.79
CA SER A 158 -10.83 17.72 -13.09
C SER A 158 -10.14 18.39 -14.28
N TYR A 159 -9.46 19.53 -14.10
CA TYR A 159 -8.85 20.29 -15.20
C TYR A 159 -7.66 19.57 -15.86
N ILE A 160 -7.07 18.58 -15.19
CA ILE A 160 -6.02 17.69 -15.72
C ILE A 160 -6.45 16.23 -15.50
N ASN A 161 -7.55 15.85 -16.13
CA ASN A 161 -7.99 14.46 -16.19
C ASN A 161 -7.32 13.80 -17.40
N LEU A 162 -6.32 12.95 -17.15
CA LEU A 162 -5.65 12.20 -18.23
C LEU A 162 -6.51 11.01 -18.71
N GLY A 163 -7.69 10.77 -18.12
CA GLY A 163 -8.57 9.64 -18.43
C GLY A 163 -8.06 8.32 -17.85
N ASN A 164 -8.61 7.20 -18.35
CA ASN A 164 -8.20 5.83 -18.00
C ASN A 164 -6.93 5.44 -18.76
N VAL A 165 -5.85 6.20 -18.60
CA VAL A 165 -4.56 5.84 -19.17
C VAL A 165 -3.79 4.99 -18.18
N THR A 166 -3.59 3.73 -18.55
CA THR A 166 -2.65 2.86 -17.87
C THR A 166 -1.22 3.24 -18.29
N PHE A 167 -0.24 3.21 -17.39
CA PHE A 167 1.19 3.38 -17.74
C PHE A 167 1.62 2.56 -19.00
N PRO A 168 1.14 1.32 -19.22
CA PRO A 168 1.39 0.58 -20.47
C PRO A 168 0.86 1.26 -21.75
N ASP A 169 -0.27 1.96 -21.69
CA ASP A 169 -0.86 2.65 -22.85
C ASP A 169 -0.05 3.91 -23.23
N ILE A 170 0.54 4.59 -22.24
CA ILE A 170 1.36 5.80 -22.44
C ILE A 170 2.73 5.44 -23.03
N PHE A 171 3.30 4.30 -22.64
CA PHE A 171 4.64 3.88 -23.08
C PHE A 171 4.67 3.03 -24.35
N LEU A 172 3.52 2.77 -25.00
CA LEU A 172 3.44 2.05 -26.29
C LEU A 172 4.25 0.74 -26.32
N VAL A 173 4.33 0.02 -25.19
CA VAL A 173 5.04 -1.27 -25.14
C VAL A 173 4.07 -2.34 -25.65
N PHE A 174 4.40 -2.91 -26.81
CA PHE A 174 3.64 -3.91 -27.58
C PHE A 174 3.17 -5.15 -26.78
N ASN A 175 3.59 -5.36 -25.53
CA ASN A 175 3.19 -6.50 -24.71
C ASN A 175 3.32 -6.20 -23.20
N HIS A 176 2.23 -6.35 -22.45
CA HIS A 176 2.15 -6.10 -21.00
C HIS A 176 3.21 -6.87 -20.19
N TRP A 177 3.64 -8.03 -20.68
CA TRP A 177 4.68 -8.85 -20.04
C TRP A 177 6.06 -8.18 -20.02
N PHE A 178 6.42 -7.35 -21.01
CA PHE A 178 7.68 -6.63 -20.98
C PHE A 178 7.72 -5.59 -19.86
N PHE A 179 6.58 -4.95 -19.57
CA PHE A 179 6.48 -4.02 -18.45
C PHE A 179 6.61 -4.75 -17.10
N VAL A 180 5.93 -5.90 -16.95
CA VAL A 180 6.06 -6.73 -15.75
C VAL A 180 7.50 -7.21 -15.57
N LEU A 181 8.17 -7.67 -16.63
CA LEU A 181 9.56 -8.11 -16.58
C LEU A 181 10.54 -6.97 -16.27
N GLY A 182 10.34 -5.79 -16.86
CA GLY A 182 11.16 -4.60 -16.60
C GLY A 182 11.00 -4.11 -15.15
N PHE A 183 9.77 -4.03 -14.65
CA PHE A 183 9.49 -3.72 -13.25
C PHE A 183 10.07 -4.78 -12.33
N ALA A 184 9.96 -6.06 -12.72
CA ALA A 184 10.53 -7.16 -11.97
C ALA A 184 12.04 -7.07 -11.83
N PHE A 185 12.73 -6.80 -12.94
CA PHE A 185 14.16 -6.57 -12.95
C PHE A 185 14.57 -5.37 -12.11
N MET A 186 13.81 -4.27 -12.15
CA MET A 186 14.09 -3.09 -11.35
C MET A 186 13.93 -3.36 -9.85
N CYS A 187 12.87 -4.07 -9.45
CA CYS A 187 12.64 -4.45 -8.06
C CYS A 187 13.66 -5.46 -7.55
N THR A 188 14.09 -6.43 -8.36
CA THR A 188 15.17 -7.34 -7.96
C THR A 188 16.50 -6.62 -7.85
N ALA A 189 16.84 -5.72 -8.78
CA ALA A 189 18.02 -4.87 -8.68
C ALA A 189 18.00 -4.00 -7.41
N PHE A 190 16.85 -3.42 -7.07
CA PHE A 190 16.66 -2.64 -5.84
C PHE A 190 16.84 -3.49 -4.58
N LEU A 191 16.28 -4.71 -4.56
CA LEU A 191 16.46 -5.66 -3.46
C LEU A 191 17.92 -6.09 -3.30
N VAL A 192 18.64 -6.34 -4.39
CA VAL A 192 20.08 -6.65 -4.36
C VAL A 192 20.86 -5.45 -3.83
N GLY A 193 20.51 -4.24 -4.25
CA GLY A 193 21.10 -3.00 -3.72
C GLY A 193 20.91 -2.85 -2.21
N ILE A 194 19.70 -3.11 -1.71
CA ILE A 194 19.41 -3.10 -0.26
C ILE A 194 20.17 -4.22 0.46
N SER A 195 20.23 -5.43 -0.12
CA SER A 195 20.97 -6.55 0.48
C SER A 195 22.46 -6.24 0.61
N MET A 196 23.04 -5.57 -0.39
CA MET A 196 24.44 -5.15 -0.38
C MET A 196 24.70 -4.04 0.65
N TYR A 197 23.74 -3.14 0.86
CA TYR A 197 23.83 -2.09 1.87
C TYR A 197 23.70 -2.63 3.31
N ASP A 198 22.82 -3.61 3.54
CA ASP A 198 22.65 -4.29 4.83
C ASP A 198 23.93 -5.09 5.21
N GLU A 199 24.53 -5.78 4.24
CA GLU A 199 25.81 -6.49 4.45
C GLU A 199 26.95 -5.52 4.78
N PHE A 200 27.00 -4.37 4.13
CA PHE A 200 27.94 -3.28 4.43
C PHE A 200 27.75 -2.68 5.84
N LEU A 201 26.50 -2.45 6.26
CA LEU A 201 26.16 -1.96 7.59
C LEU A 201 26.50 -2.97 8.68
N ARG A 202 26.22 -4.25 8.47
CA ARG A 202 26.62 -5.34 9.39
C ARG A 202 28.13 -5.42 9.54
N ALA A 203 28.88 -5.29 8.45
CA ALA A 203 30.34 -5.24 8.49
C ALA A 203 30.85 -4.05 9.32
N SER A 204 30.27 -2.85 9.12
CA SER A 204 30.63 -1.65 9.88
C SER A 204 30.31 -1.75 11.38
N PHE A 205 29.11 -2.25 11.75
CA PHE A 205 28.74 -2.46 13.15
C PHE A 205 29.62 -3.51 13.85
N MET A 206 30.02 -4.57 13.14
CA MET A 206 30.97 -5.55 13.68
C MET A 206 32.33 -4.91 13.99
N ILE A 207 32.83 -4.06 13.10
CA ILE A 207 34.10 -3.34 13.28
C ILE A 207 34.00 -2.38 14.48
N VAL A 208 32.93 -1.58 14.56
CA VAL A 208 32.70 -0.66 15.68
C VAL A 208 32.52 -1.40 17.00
N GLY A 209 31.80 -2.52 17.03
CA GLY A 209 31.66 -3.37 18.22
C GLY A 209 33.00 -3.97 18.68
N LYS A 210 33.84 -4.39 17.73
CA LYS A 210 35.18 -4.93 18.01
C LYS A 210 36.15 -3.85 18.52
N VAL A 211 36.00 -2.60 18.09
CA VAL A 211 36.79 -1.44 18.56
C VAL A 211 36.29 -0.95 19.92
N SER A 212 34.99 -0.86 20.14
CA SER A 212 34.39 -0.47 21.43
C SER A 212 34.70 -1.48 22.55
N GLY A 213 34.68 -2.79 22.23
CA GLY A 213 35.08 -3.85 23.17
C GLY A 213 36.58 -3.84 23.54
N LYS A 214 37.44 -3.27 22.68
CA LYS A 214 38.87 -3.07 22.98
C LYS A 214 39.15 -1.84 23.84
N LEU A 215 38.31 -0.80 23.74
CA LEU A 215 38.43 0.42 24.55
C LEU A 215 37.93 0.25 25.99
N LYS A 216 37.04 -0.71 26.26
CA LYS A 216 36.50 -0.99 27.61
C LYS A 216 37.36 -1.94 28.46
N ARG A 217 38.51 -2.41 27.93
CA ARG A 217 39.46 -3.32 28.60
C ARG A 217 40.80 -2.67 28.96
N LYS A 218 40.94 -1.35 28.79
CA LYS A 218 42.01 -0.54 29.36
C LYS A 218 41.43 0.38 30.42
#